data_AF-A0A9P7K2P3-F1
#
_entry.id   AF-A0A9P7K2P3-F1
#
_cell.length_a   1.000
_cell.length_b   1.000
_cell.length_c   1.000
_cell.angle_alpha   90.00
_cell.angle_beta   90.00
_cell.angle_gamma   90.00
#
_symmetry.space_group_name_H-M   'P 1'
#
loop_
_entity.id
_entity.type
_entity.pdbx_description
1 polymer ?
#
loop_
_entity_poly.entity_id
_entity_poly.type
_entity_poly.pdbx_seq_one_letter_code
_entity_poly.pdbx_strand_id
1 'polypeptide(L)'
;MSPTRPRRGAHRSPRSPRRASSRASSNSSRNSTPEPTARDLLSQSKQTTDDWYKSARTKKGYASYVKSGKELLAEWSADDNDPNASDASDRIGLAGAFDSISEKTPTALRLLVAYKCDHLGRGFSTAEGLRSAFKDYFER
;
A
#
# COMPACT_ATOMS: atom_id res chain seq x y z
N MET A 1 33.21 42.80 -19.18
CA MET A 1 32.81 43.35 -20.49
C MET A 1 31.47 42.72 -20.87
N SER A 2 30.40 43.51 -20.86
CA SER A 2 29.09 43.13 -21.42
C SER A 2 28.90 43.85 -22.75
N PRO A 3 28.14 43.25 -23.68
CA PRO A 3 26.99 43.99 -24.24
C PRO A 3 25.76 43.06 -24.38
N THR A 4 24.60 43.43 -23.84
CA THR A 4 23.52 44.25 -24.44
C THR A 4 22.57 43.45 -25.35
N ARG A 5 21.32 43.40 -24.89
CA ARG A 5 20.10 42.87 -25.53
C ARG A 5 19.44 43.94 -26.43
N PRO A 6 18.70 43.57 -27.48
CA PRO A 6 17.48 44.30 -27.88
C PRO A 6 16.26 43.35 -27.81
N ARG A 7 15.16 43.63 -27.09
CA ARG A 7 14.05 44.59 -27.24
C ARG A 7 12.98 44.20 -28.29
N ARG A 8 11.78 43.91 -27.75
CA ARG A 8 10.42 44.23 -28.20
C ARG A 8 9.87 43.62 -29.51
N GLY A 9 8.82 42.81 -29.34
CA GLY A 9 7.68 42.74 -30.25
C GLY A 9 6.40 42.63 -29.43
N ALA A 10 5.68 43.75 -29.28
CA ALA A 10 4.35 43.80 -28.71
C ALA A 10 3.34 43.81 -29.87
N HIS A 11 2.36 42.92 -29.86
CA HIS A 11 1.14 43.09 -30.66
C HIS A 11 -0.08 43.02 -29.77
N ARG A 12 -0.75 44.17 -29.67
CA ARG A 12 -2.08 44.36 -29.07
C ARG A 12 -3.15 44.14 -30.14
N SER A 13 -4.12 43.28 -29.79
CA SER A 13 -5.58 43.36 -30.05
C SER A 13 -6.10 43.19 -31.50
N PRO A 14 -7.33 42.67 -31.70
CA PRO A 14 -8.57 43.41 -31.39
C PRO A 14 -9.62 42.69 -30.54
N ARG A 15 -10.55 43.51 -30.04
CA ARG A 15 -11.71 43.24 -29.18
C ARG A 15 -12.82 42.43 -29.89
N SER A 16 -13.56 41.70 -29.05
CA SER A 16 -14.88 41.05 -29.18
C SER A 16 -15.82 41.40 -30.35
N PRO A 17 -16.76 40.49 -30.61
CA PRO A 17 -18.17 40.84 -30.54
C PRO A 17 -18.89 40.11 -29.40
N ARG A 18 -19.60 40.94 -28.63
CA ARG A 18 -20.58 40.65 -27.59
C ARG A 18 -21.76 39.90 -28.25
N ARG A 19 -22.02 38.64 -27.87
CA ARG A 19 -23.22 37.93 -28.30
C ARG A 19 -24.13 37.60 -27.12
N ALA A 20 -25.34 38.13 -27.28
CA ALA A 20 -26.56 38.05 -26.49
C ALA A 20 -26.67 36.98 -25.39
N SER A 21 -27.09 37.48 -24.22
CA SER A 21 -27.79 36.74 -23.18
C SER A 21 -29.02 36.03 -23.75
N SER A 22 -28.95 34.71 -23.90
CA SER A 22 -30.14 33.86 -23.87
C SER A 22 -30.31 33.34 -22.45
N ARG A 23 -31.29 33.89 -21.74
CA ARG A 23 -31.92 33.24 -20.58
C ARG A 23 -32.42 31.87 -21.04
N ALA A 24 -31.64 30.83 -20.77
CA ALA A 24 -32.17 29.49 -20.64
C ALA A 24 -32.20 29.22 -19.15
N SER A 25 -33.35 29.47 -18.53
CA SER A 25 -33.70 28.85 -17.26
C SER A 25 -33.77 27.35 -17.50
N SER A 26 -32.62 26.66 -17.48
CA SER A 26 -32.62 25.23 -17.27
C SER A 26 -32.98 25.04 -15.81
N ASN A 27 -34.23 24.66 -15.58
CA ASN A 27 -34.68 24.03 -14.34
C ASN A 27 -33.78 22.81 -14.13
N SER A 28 -32.62 23.03 -13.51
CA SER A 28 -31.76 21.96 -13.03
C SER A 28 -32.46 21.44 -11.80
N SER A 29 -33.41 20.52 -12.03
CA SER A 29 -33.83 19.56 -11.03
C SER A 29 -32.55 18.93 -10.53
N ARG A 30 -32.05 19.46 -9.41
CA ARG A 30 -30.98 18.85 -8.65
C ARG A 30 -31.57 17.52 -8.22
N ASN A 31 -31.27 16.47 -8.98
CA ASN A 31 -31.43 15.10 -8.51
C ASN A 31 -30.51 14.99 -7.30
N SER A 32 -31.03 15.36 -6.13
CA SER A 32 -30.37 15.16 -4.86
C SER A 32 -30.33 13.67 -4.67
N THR A 33 -29.19 13.06 -5.00
CA THR A 33 -28.89 11.69 -4.59
C THR A 33 -29.14 11.64 -3.08
N PRO A 34 -30.02 10.73 -2.60
CA PRO A 34 -30.30 10.64 -1.19
C PRO A 34 -28.99 10.43 -0.42
N GLU A 35 -28.86 11.13 0.71
CA GLU A 35 -27.68 11.02 1.55
C GLU A 35 -27.58 9.57 2.04
N PRO A 36 -26.42 8.90 1.86
CA PRO A 36 -26.28 7.50 2.23
C PRO A 36 -26.39 7.34 3.75
N THR A 37 -27.05 6.27 4.20
CA THR A 37 -27.11 5.97 5.62
C THR A 37 -25.78 5.41 6.11
N ALA A 38 -25.52 5.47 7.43
CA ALA A 38 -24.32 4.88 8.02
C ALA A 38 -24.18 3.37 7.71
N ARG A 39 -25.31 2.64 7.57
CA ARG A 39 -25.32 1.23 7.18
C ARG A 39 -24.87 1.04 5.74
N ASP A 40 -25.29 1.90 4.83
CA ASP A 40 -24.87 1.87 3.42
C ASP A 40 -23.36 2.11 3.32
N LEU A 41 -22.86 3.13 4.01
CA LEU A 41 -21.43 3.44 4.08
C LEU A 41 -20.61 2.30 4.70
N LEU A 42 -21.10 1.64 5.76
CA LEU A 42 -20.45 0.49 6.37
C LEU A 42 -20.37 -0.70 5.39
N SER A 43 -21.44 -0.98 4.65
CA SER A 43 -21.44 -2.06 3.66
C SER A 43 -20.46 -1.79 2.51
N GLN A 44 -20.31 -0.53 2.11
CA GLN A 44 -19.37 -0.09 1.07
C GLN A 44 -17.93 0.07 1.58
N SER A 45 -17.73 0.14 2.90
CA SER A 45 -16.43 0.48 3.51
C SER A 45 -15.29 -0.45 3.08
N LYS A 46 -15.54 -1.75 2.97
CA LYS A 46 -14.55 -2.73 2.55
C LYS A 46 -14.11 -2.51 1.11
N GLN A 47 -15.08 -2.35 0.20
CA GLN A 47 -14.84 -2.09 -1.22
C GLN A 47 -14.07 -0.78 -1.40
N THR A 48 -14.50 0.29 -0.72
CA THR A 48 -13.84 1.58 -0.76
C THR A 48 -12.40 1.51 -0.22
N THR A 49 -12.18 0.75 0.86
CA THR A 49 -10.83 0.56 1.41
C THR A 49 -9.92 -0.13 0.40
N ASP A 50 -10.40 -1.18 -0.27
CA ASP A 50 -9.62 -1.85 -1.28
C ASP A 50 -9.37 -0.95 -2.50
N ASP A 51 -10.36 -0.22 -2.98
CA ASP A 51 -10.22 0.59 -4.20
C ASP A 51 -9.38 1.85 -4.01
N TRP A 52 -9.42 2.45 -2.82
CA TRP A 52 -8.83 3.78 -2.60
C TRP A 52 -7.59 3.81 -1.70
N TYR A 53 -7.45 2.91 -0.73
CA TYR A 53 -6.40 3.08 0.29
C TYR A 53 -5.03 2.61 -0.18
N LYS A 54 -4.98 1.72 -1.18
CA LYS A 54 -3.73 1.12 -1.67
C LYS A 54 -3.71 0.97 -3.18
N SER A 55 -2.62 1.46 -3.78
CA SER A 55 -2.35 1.21 -5.20
C SER A 55 -2.22 -0.29 -5.49
N ALA A 56 -2.53 -0.69 -6.73
CA ALA A 56 -2.33 -2.08 -7.17
C ALA A 56 -0.87 -2.56 -6.98
N ARG A 57 0.10 -1.66 -7.18
CA ARG A 57 1.53 -1.94 -6.94
C ARG A 57 1.80 -2.24 -5.48
N THR A 58 1.24 -1.46 -4.56
CA THR A 58 1.38 -1.67 -3.11
C THR A 58 0.77 -2.99 -2.69
N LYS A 59 -0.45 -3.31 -3.16
CA LYS A 59 -1.11 -4.60 -2.89
C LYS A 59 -0.25 -5.79 -3.34
N LYS A 60 0.29 -5.72 -4.55
CA LYS A 60 1.21 -6.75 -5.07
C LYS A 60 2.49 -6.84 -4.24
N GLY A 61 3.05 -5.71 -3.82
CA GLY A 61 4.22 -5.66 -2.95
C GLY A 61 3.96 -6.33 -1.59
N TYR A 62 2.81 -6.05 -0.97
CA TYR A 62 2.43 -6.65 0.31
C TYR A 62 2.23 -8.16 0.19
N ALA A 63 1.51 -8.62 -0.85
CA ALA A 63 1.35 -10.04 -1.14
C ALA A 63 2.72 -10.73 -1.34
N SER A 64 3.66 -10.06 -2.02
CA SER A 64 5.02 -10.57 -2.19
C SER A 64 5.77 -10.70 -0.87
N TYR A 65 5.64 -9.72 0.04
CA TYR A 65 6.26 -9.79 1.37
C TYR A 65 5.74 -10.98 2.17
N VAL A 66 4.41 -11.14 2.25
CA VAL A 66 3.78 -12.25 2.97
C VAL A 66 4.22 -13.60 2.39
N LYS A 67 4.14 -13.74 1.06
CA LYS A 67 4.58 -14.97 0.36
C LYS A 67 6.03 -15.31 0.68
N SER A 68 6.94 -14.36 0.51
CA SER A 68 8.36 -14.57 0.79
C SER A 68 8.65 -14.87 2.26
N GLY A 69 7.85 -14.32 3.18
CA GLY A 69 7.95 -14.64 4.59
C GLY A 69 7.52 -16.07 4.90
N LYS A 70 6.42 -16.54 4.30
CA LYS A 70 5.96 -17.93 4.46
C LYS A 70 6.95 -18.94 3.89
N GLU A 71 7.48 -18.67 2.71
CA GLU A 71 8.50 -19.52 2.07
C GLU A 71 9.74 -19.65 2.96
N LEU A 72 10.23 -18.53 3.50
CA LEU A 72 11.40 -18.53 4.39
C LEU A 72 11.15 -19.32 5.69
N LEU A 73 9.98 -19.18 6.31
CA LEU A 73 9.66 -19.96 7.51
C LEU A 73 9.54 -21.45 7.22
N ALA A 74 9.02 -21.83 6.04
CA ALA A 74 8.94 -23.21 5.62
C ALA A 74 10.34 -23.80 5.38
N GLU A 75 11.24 -23.03 4.76
CA GLU A 75 12.65 -23.39 4.57
C GLU A 75 13.36 -23.61 5.90
N TRP A 76 13.29 -22.64 6.83
CA TRP A 76 13.89 -22.79 8.17
C TRP A 76 13.32 -23.98 8.94
N SER A 77 12.04 -24.27 8.77
CA SER A 77 11.42 -25.43 9.42
C SER A 77 11.84 -26.76 8.77
N ALA A 78 12.27 -26.75 7.50
CA ALA A 78 12.86 -27.92 6.85
C ALA A 78 14.27 -28.18 7.37
N ASP A 79 15.06 -27.12 7.58
CA ASP A 79 16.40 -27.21 8.16
C ASP A 79 16.38 -27.67 9.63
N ASP A 80 15.36 -27.28 10.40
CA ASP A 80 15.11 -27.75 11.77
C ASP A 80 14.91 -29.28 11.87
N ASN A 81 14.67 -29.99 10.77
CA ASN A 81 14.53 -31.44 10.75
C ASN A 81 15.87 -32.18 10.55
N ASP A 82 17.02 -31.49 10.57
CA ASP A 82 18.34 -32.16 10.57
C ASP A 82 18.48 -33.08 11.80
N PRO A 83 18.64 -34.40 11.62
CA PRO A 83 18.81 -35.35 12.72
C PRO A 83 20.12 -35.16 13.50
N ASN A 84 21.06 -34.34 13.02
CA ASN A 84 22.31 -34.01 13.71
C ASN A 84 22.26 -32.67 14.47
N ALA A 85 21.18 -31.89 14.37
CA ALA A 85 21.00 -30.68 15.16
C ALA A 85 20.85 -31.06 16.64
N SER A 86 21.86 -30.72 17.46
CA SER A 86 22.05 -31.30 18.80
C SER A 86 21.05 -30.81 19.87
N ASP A 87 20.10 -29.95 19.54
CA ASP A 87 19.11 -29.46 20.49
C ASP A 87 17.70 -29.37 19.88
N ALA A 88 16.78 -30.17 20.43
CA ALA A 88 15.36 -30.05 20.13
C ALA A 88 14.76 -28.72 20.64
N SER A 89 15.44 -28.09 21.59
CA SER A 89 15.06 -26.81 22.21
C SER A 89 15.19 -25.61 21.27
N ASP A 90 16.01 -25.73 20.22
CA ASP A 90 16.24 -24.66 19.23
C ASP A 90 15.25 -24.70 18.06
N ARG A 91 14.44 -25.75 17.95
CA ARG A 91 13.42 -25.90 16.89
C ARG A 91 12.23 -24.99 17.20
N ILE A 92 12.27 -23.75 16.71
CA ILE A 92 11.28 -22.71 17.04
C ILE A 92 9.88 -23.06 16.45
N GLY A 93 9.80 -24.02 15.52
CA GLY A 93 8.53 -24.55 15.02
C GLY A 93 7.66 -23.41 14.47
N LEU A 94 8.26 -22.56 13.63
CA LEU A 94 7.63 -21.37 13.07
C LEU A 94 6.88 -21.65 11.77
N ALA A 95 6.91 -22.90 11.28
CA ALA A 95 6.07 -23.34 10.18
C ALA A 95 4.62 -22.90 10.40
N GLY A 96 4.06 -22.19 9.42
CA GLY A 96 2.68 -21.70 9.49
C GLY A 96 2.42 -20.54 10.47
N ALA A 97 3.44 -19.94 11.09
CA ALA A 97 3.25 -18.79 12.00
C ALA A 97 2.64 -17.54 11.33
N PHE A 98 2.56 -17.54 9.99
CA PHE A 98 1.94 -16.51 9.17
C PHE A 98 0.63 -16.97 8.51
N ASP A 99 0.12 -18.17 8.82
CA ASP A 99 -1.19 -18.61 8.30
C ASP A 99 -2.33 -18.03 9.14
N SER A 100 -2.13 -17.91 10.46
CA SER A 100 -3.02 -17.23 11.39
C SER A 100 -2.22 -16.50 12.48
N ILE A 101 -2.82 -15.49 13.12
CA ILE A 101 -2.21 -14.84 14.29
C ILE A 101 -2.12 -15.88 15.42
N SER A 102 -0.91 -16.09 15.91
CA SER A 102 -0.61 -16.95 17.05
C SER A 102 0.47 -16.32 17.93
N GLU A 103 0.78 -16.97 19.06
CA GLU A 103 1.87 -16.56 19.96
C GLU A 103 3.24 -16.55 19.26
N LYS A 104 3.41 -17.32 18.18
CA LYS A 104 4.65 -17.42 17.41
C LYS A 104 4.80 -16.30 16.37
N THR A 105 3.71 -15.67 15.94
CA THR A 105 3.70 -14.65 14.88
C THR A 105 4.63 -13.46 15.17
N PRO A 106 4.66 -12.88 16.39
CA PRO A 106 5.59 -11.78 16.69
C PRO A 106 7.06 -12.18 16.56
N THR A 107 7.41 -13.38 17.03
CA THR A 107 8.78 -13.91 16.93
C THR A 107 9.16 -14.16 15.48
N ALA A 108 8.27 -14.80 14.71
CA ALA A 108 8.47 -15.01 13.27
C ALA A 108 8.66 -13.68 12.50
N LEU A 109 7.88 -12.64 12.82
CA LEU A 109 8.04 -11.32 12.22
C LEU A 109 9.39 -10.68 12.57
N ARG A 110 9.84 -10.79 13.82
CA ARG A 110 11.16 -10.26 14.22
C ARG A 110 12.30 -10.96 13.49
N LEU A 111 12.24 -12.28 13.38
CA LEU A 111 13.25 -13.06 12.65
C LEU A 111 13.25 -12.72 11.15
N LEU A 112 12.08 -12.58 10.54
CA LEU A 112 11.98 -12.15 9.14
C LEU A 112 12.58 -10.75 8.93
N VAL A 113 12.31 -9.80 9.83
CA VAL A 113 12.87 -8.45 9.76
C VAL A 113 14.38 -8.49 9.94
N ALA A 114 14.91 -9.22 10.91
CA ALA A 114 16.35 -9.36 11.12
C ALA A 114 17.04 -9.99 9.91
N TYR A 115 16.46 -11.07 9.35
CA TYR A 115 16.99 -11.70 8.15
C TYR A 115 16.98 -10.74 6.95
N LYS A 116 15.86 -10.06 6.68
CA LYS A 116 15.77 -9.15 5.54
C LYS A 116 16.65 -7.92 5.74
N CYS A 117 16.64 -7.29 6.92
CA CYS A 117 17.29 -6.01 7.12
C CYS A 117 18.77 -6.17 7.46
N ASP A 118 19.10 -7.02 8.43
CA ASP A 118 20.47 -7.17 8.90
C ASP A 118 21.26 -8.10 8.00
N HIS A 119 20.75 -9.32 7.74
CA HIS A 119 21.50 -10.31 6.96
C HIS A 119 21.56 -9.97 5.46
N LEU A 120 20.45 -9.55 4.84
CA LEU A 120 20.45 -9.13 3.43
C LEU A 120 20.75 -7.63 3.21
N GLY A 121 21.10 -6.90 4.26
CA GLY A 121 21.46 -5.48 4.19
C GLY A 121 20.33 -4.57 3.70
N ARG A 122 19.07 -4.90 3.98
CA ARG A 122 17.92 -4.05 3.62
C ARG A 122 17.71 -2.97 4.69
N GLY A 123 17.19 -1.83 4.25
CA GLY A 123 16.99 -0.68 5.12
C GLY A 123 15.62 -0.64 5.81
N PHE A 124 15.42 0.45 6.56
CA PHE A 124 14.19 0.79 7.26
C PHE A 124 12.93 0.70 6.39
N SER A 125 12.99 1.08 5.12
CA SER A 125 11.84 1.01 4.20
C SER A 125 11.33 -0.42 3.99
N THR A 126 12.21 -1.42 4.04
CA THR A 126 11.83 -2.84 3.99
C THR A 126 11.18 -3.27 5.30
N ALA A 127 11.70 -2.84 6.45
CA ALA A 127 11.11 -3.13 7.76
C ALA A 127 9.69 -2.55 7.88
N GLU A 128 9.48 -1.30 7.47
CA GLU A 128 8.14 -0.69 7.42
C GLU A 128 7.23 -1.43 6.45
N GLY A 129 7.72 -1.73 5.24
CA GLY A 129 6.96 -2.48 4.23
C GLY A 129 6.49 -3.85 4.74
N LEU A 130 7.36 -4.58 5.45
CA LEU A 130 7.01 -5.85 6.09
C LEU A 130 5.93 -5.65 7.16
N ARG A 131 6.12 -4.71 8.09
CA ARG A 131 5.13 -4.45 9.16
C ARG A 131 3.77 -4.07 8.59
N SER A 132 3.74 -3.19 7.59
CA SER A 132 2.48 -2.77 6.96
C SER A 132 1.83 -3.89 6.15
N ALA A 133 2.62 -4.72 5.46
CA ALA A 133 2.11 -5.86 4.71
C ALA A 133 1.47 -6.91 5.61
N PHE A 134 2.14 -7.29 6.71
CA PHE A 134 1.58 -8.27 7.64
C PHE A 134 0.41 -7.74 8.45
N LYS A 135 0.42 -6.44 8.81
CA LYS A 135 -0.76 -5.80 9.39
C LYS A 135 -1.97 -5.91 8.47
N ASP A 136 -1.81 -5.52 7.19
CA ASP A 136 -2.89 -5.63 6.20
C ASP A 136 -3.33 -7.07 5.98
N TYR A 137 -2.39 -8.01 5.93
CA TYR A 137 -2.70 -9.42 5.72
C TYR A 137 -3.58 -10.00 6.83
N PHE A 138 -3.34 -9.63 8.09
CA PHE A 138 -4.13 -10.14 9.21
C PHE A 138 -5.43 -9.37 9.49
N GLU A 139 -5.58 -8.15 8.98
CA GLU A 139 -6.80 -7.35 9.12
C GLU A 139 -7.87 -7.66 8.04
N ARG A 140 -7.49 -8.43 7.00
CA ARG A 140 -8.38 -8.88 5.92
C ARG A 140 -9.14 -10.15 6.31
#